data_AF-A0A2E7CDS3-F1
#
_entry.id   AF-A0A2E7CDS3-F1
#
_cell.length_a   1.000
_cell.length_b   1.000
_cell.length_c   1.000
_cell.angle_alpha   90.00
_cell.angle_beta   90.00
_cell.angle_gamma   90.00
#
_symmetry.space_group_name_H-M   'P 1'
#
loop_
_entity.id
_entity.type
_entity.pdbx_description
1 polymer ?
#
loop_
_entity_poly.entity_id
_entity_poly.type
_entity_poly.pdbx_seq_one_letter_code
_entity_poly.pdbx_strand_id
1 'polypeptide(L)'
;MSRTTSMSADTAAAINARMNAGEFGNPVDLNLLNAAWAEAMDLELSKRGAKPIYNSITGLWSEDNSSKVAFTGRTQEDVHIPSGSKVMCFHNQSENERAPSLNLVWVSYEA
;
A
#
# COMPACT_ATOMS: atom_id res chain seq x y z
N MET A 1 -6.53 -30.65 5.55
CA MET A 1 -6.24 -29.52 6.45
C MET A 1 -6.62 -28.24 5.72
N SER A 2 -7.80 -27.68 6.02
CA SER A 2 -8.25 -26.42 5.42
C SER A 2 -7.42 -25.28 5.98
N ARG A 3 -6.64 -24.64 5.11
CA ARG A 3 -5.88 -23.43 5.45
C ARG A 3 -6.89 -22.31 5.61
N THR A 4 -7.25 -21.98 6.85
CA THR A 4 -8.06 -20.78 7.13
C THR A 4 -7.28 -19.58 6.60
N THR A 5 -7.73 -19.03 5.48
CA THR A 5 -7.15 -17.82 4.90
C THR A 5 -7.40 -16.68 5.87
N SER A 6 -6.43 -16.41 6.75
CA SER A 6 -6.47 -15.23 7.61
C SER A 6 -6.47 -14.00 6.71
N MET A 7 -7.57 -13.24 6.74
CA MET A 7 -7.64 -11.92 6.11
C MET A 7 -6.56 -11.02 6.71
N SER A 8 -6.02 -10.10 5.90
CA SER A 8 -5.02 -9.14 6.37
C SER A 8 -5.65 -8.26 7.44
N ALA A 9 -4.88 -7.92 8.48
CA ALA A 9 -5.32 -7.03 9.55
C ALA A 9 -5.79 -5.65 9.01
N ASP A 10 -5.25 -5.26 7.85
CA ASP A 10 -5.56 -4.00 7.16
C ASP A 10 -7.00 -3.94 6.64
N THR A 11 -7.51 -5.02 6.04
CA THR A 11 -8.90 -5.11 5.56
C THR A 11 -9.88 -5.01 6.72
N ALA A 12 -9.57 -5.65 7.85
CA ALA A 12 -10.40 -5.56 9.05
C ALA A 12 -10.40 -4.16 9.68
N ALA A 13 -9.26 -3.49 9.71
CA ALA A 13 -9.18 -2.11 10.17
C ALA A 13 -10.00 -1.15 9.29
N ALA A 14 -9.96 -1.33 7.97
CA ALA A 14 -10.71 -0.51 7.02
C ALA A 14 -12.24 -0.66 7.18
N ILE A 15 -12.74 -1.90 7.31
CA ILE A 15 -14.18 -2.14 7.52
C ILE A 15 -14.63 -1.61 8.88
N ASN A 16 -13.82 -1.76 9.93
CA ASN A 16 -14.12 -1.19 11.24
C ASN A 16 -14.18 0.34 11.23
N ALA A 17 -13.31 1.01 10.45
CA ALA A 17 -13.37 2.46 10.28
C ALA A 17 -14.67 2.92 9.58
N ARG A 18 -15.11 2.20 8.54
CA ARG A 18 -16.39 2.45 7.84
C ARG A 18 -17.60 2.24 8.76
N MET A 19 -17.55 1.22 9.62
CA MET A 19 -18.57 0.97 10.64
C MET A 19 -18.66 2.11 11.66
N ASN A 20 -17.51 2.60 12.15
CA ASN A 20 -17.47 3.75 13.07
C ASN A 20 -17.93 5.06 12.42
N ALA A 21 -17.80 5.18 11.09
CA ALA A 21 -18.33 6.29 10.31
C ALA A 21 -19.86 6.23 10.10
N GLY A 22 -20.53 5.16 10.56
CA GLY A 22 -21.98 4.99 10.43
C GLY A 22 -22.44 4.58 9.02
N GLU A 23 -21.51 4.16 8.15
CA GLU A 23 -21.79 3.80 6.75
C GLU A 23 -22.75 2.61 6.61
N PHE A 24 -22.83 1.77 7.65
CA PHE A 24 -23.68 0.57 7.68
C PHE A 24 -24.97 0.77 8.47
N GLY A 25 -25.36 2.00 8.80
CA GLY A 25 -26.59 2.30 9.53
C GLY A 25 -26.50 2.11 11.06
N ASN A 26 -27.57 2.51 11.75
CA ASN A 26 -27.72 2.35 13.20
C ASN A 26 -29.14 1.89 13.54
N PRO A 27 -29.36 0.61 13.92
CA PRO A 27 -28.37 -0.45 14.11
C PRO A 27 -27.70 -0.89 12.80
N VAL A 28 -26.53 -1.53 12.91
CA VAL A 28 -25.73 -1.97 11.76
C VAL A 28 -26.52 -2.95 10.89
N ASP A 29 -26.71 -2.60 9.62
CA ASP A 29 -27.25 -3.47 8.59
C ASP A 29 -26.17 -4.48 8.18
N LEU A 30 -26.39 -5.73 8.60
CA LEU A 30 -25.48 -6.84 8.34
C LEU A 30 -25.36 -7.14 6.84
N ASN A 31 -26.35 -6.81 6.00
CA ASN A 31 -26.26 -7.04 4.57
C ASN A 31 -25.27 -6.07 3.91
N LEU A 32 -25.30 -4.79 4.31
CA LEU A 32 -24.35 -3.78 3.83
C LEU A 32 -22.93 -4.07 4.31
N LEU A 33 -22.79 -4.50 5.56
CA LEU A 33 -21.51 -4.92 6.12
C LEU A 33 -20.94 -6.13 5.36
N ASN A 34 -21.77 -7.16 5.10
CA ASN A 34 -21.34 -8.34 4.35
C ASN A 34 -20.95 -8.02 2.90
N ALA A 35 -21.66 -7.09 2.25
CA ALA A 35 -21.31 -6.63 0.91
C ALA A 35 -19.96 -5.91 0.87
N ALA A 36 -19.70 -5.02 1.84
CA ALA A 36 -18.41 -4.33 1.96
C ALA A 36 -17.25 -5.30 2.26
N TRP A 37 -17.52 -6.35 3.04
CA TRP A 37 -16.55 -7.43 3.26
C TRP A 37 -16.27 -8.23 1.99
N ALA A 38 -17.30 -8.56 1.20
CA ALA A 38 -17.15 -9.28 -0.05
C ALA A 38 -16.33 -8.48 -1.07
N GLU A 39 -16.60 -7.18 -1.22
CA GLU A 39 -15.86 -6.26 -2.09
C GLU A 39 -14.38 -6.17 -1.68
N ALA A 40 -14.11 -6.00 -0.38
CA ALA A 40 -12.75 -5.92 0.14
C ALA A 40 -11.99 -7.25 -0.06
N MET A 41 -12.70 -8.38 0.04
CA MET A 41 -12.12 -9.69 -0.22
C MET A 41 -11.84 -9.91 -1.72
N ASP A 42 -12.73 -9.51 -2.62
CA ASP A 42 -12.54 -9.61 -4.07
C ASP A 42 -11.38 -8.71 -4.54
N LEU A 43 -11.21 -7.54 -3.92
CA LEU A 43 -10.08 -6.66 -4.17
C LEU A 43 -8.74 -7.31 -3.71
N GLU A 44 -8.74 -8.03 -2.60
CA GLU A 44 -7.54 -8.74 -2.13
C GLU A 44 -7.26 -10.01 -2.95
N LEU A 45 -8.31 -10.69 -3.42
CA LEU A 45 -8.21 -11.89 -4.24
C LEU A 45 -7.78 -11.57 -5.68
N SER A 46 -8.28 -10.50 -6.29
CA SER A 46 -7.84 -10.03 -7.61
C SER A 46 -6.34 -9.68 -7.63
N LYS A 47 -5.78 -9.22 -6.51
CA LYS A 47 -4.34 -8.98 -6.34
C LYS A 47 -3.53 -10.26 -6.13
N ARG A 48 -4.15 -11.37 -5.71
CA ARG A 48 -3.50 -12.68 -5.52
C ARG A 48 -3.47 -13.46 -6.83
N GLY A 49 -2.55 -13.11 -7.72
CA GLY A 49 -2.28 -13.89 -8.95
C GLY A 49 -1.65 -13.06 -10.05
N ALA A 50 -1.93 -11.76 -10.07
CA ALA A 50 -1.28 -10.83 -10.98
C ALA A 50 0.14 -10.51 -10.52
N LYS A 51 1.07 -10.46 -11.47
CA LYS A 51 2.47 -10.11 -11.19
C LYS A 51 2.53 -8.63 -10.79
N PRO A 52 3.19 -8.29 -9.66
CA PRO A 52 3.37 -6.89 -9.28
C PRO A 52 4.30 -6.20 -10.28
N ILE A 53 3.88 -5.01 -10.72
CA ILE A 53 4.67 -4.07 -11.51
C ILE A 53 5.11 -2.95 -10.55
N TYR A 54 6.42 -2.75 -10.43
CA TYR A 54 7.02 -1.73 -9.57
C TYR A 54 7.38 -0.50 -10.39
N ASN A 55 6.74 0.63 -10.09
CA ASN A 55 6.96 1.89 -10.77
C ASN A 55 7.82 2.79 -9.89
N SER A 56 8.97 3.23 -10.40
CA SER A 56 9.90 4.10 -9.66
C SER A 56 9.34 5.50 -9.48
N ILE A 57 9.44 6.04 -8.26
CA ILE A 57 9.09 7.43 -7.93
C ILE A 57 10.37 8.26 -7.84
N THR A 58 11.25 7.91 -6.90
CA THR A 58 12.51 8.62 -6.67
C THR A 58 13.49 7.75 -5.90
N GLY A 59 14.78 7.99 -6.12
CA GLY A 59 15.82 7.59 -5.17
C GLY A 59 15.75 8.47 -3.91
N LEU A 60 16.13 7.90 -2.78
CA LEU A 60 16.24 8.57 -1.49
C LEU A 60 17.66 8.43 -0.95
N TRP A 61 18.26 9.55 -0.54
CA TRP A 61 19.56 9.62 0.10
C TRP A 61 19.38 9.82 1.60
N SER A 62 20.24 9.20 2.41
CA SER A 62 20.28 9.47 3.84
C SER A 62 20.68 10.92 4.09
N GLU A 63 19.93 11.60 4.94
CA GLU A 63 20.32 12.90 5.48
C GLU A 63 21.27 12.72 6.67
N ASP A 64 22.05 13.75 6.98
CA ASP A 64 22.94 13.72 8.14
C ASP A 64 22.13 13.51 9.44
N ASN A 65 22.70 12.76 10.40
CA ASN A 65 22.09 12.35 11.67
C ASN A 65 21.59 13.50 12.58
N SER A 66 21.73 14.75 12.17
CA SER A 66 21.25 15.95 12.87
C SER A 66 19.85 16.40 12.42
N SER A 67 19.28 15.80 11.38
CA SER A 67 18.01 16.19 10.77
C SER A 67 16.83 15.36 11.29
N LYS A 68 15.62 15.96 11.33
CA LYS A 68 14.36 15.23 11.60
C LYS A 68 13.93 14.33 10.43
N VAL A 69 14.46 14.59 9.24
CA VAL A 69 14.19 13.83 8.02
C VAL A 69 15.29 12.79 7.88
N ALA A 70 14.92 11.51 7.86
CA ALA A 70 15.88 10.40 7.75
C ALA A 70 16.40 10.21 6.33
N PHE A 71 15.54 10.42 5.33
CA PHE A 71 15.87 10.27 3.92
C PHE A 71 15.17 11.34 3.08
N THR A 72 15.85 11.83 2.05
CA THR A 72 15.32 12.84 1.12
C THR A 72 15.48 12.40 -0.33
N GLY A 73 14.58 12.84 -1.19
CA GLY A 73 14.66 12.64 -2.63
C GLY A 73 13.76 13.63 -3.35
N ARG A 74 13.94 13.77 -4.66
CA ARG A 74 13.10 14.63 -5.49
C ARG A 74 12.70 13.90 -6.76
N THR A 75 11.44 14.05 -7.13
CA THR A 75 10.97 13.69 -8.48
C THR A 75 11.46 14.76 -9.47
N GLN A 76 11.74 14.34 -10.70
CA GLN A 76 12.09 15.26 -11.78
C GLN A 76 10.86 15.65 -12.62
N GLU A 77 9.85 14.79 -12.62
CA GLU A 77 8.62 14.91 -13.40
C GLU A 77 7.41 14.71 -12.48
N ASP A 78 6.23 15.11 -12.96
CA ASP A 78 4.98 14.89 -12.23
C ASP A 78 4.65 13.40 -12.19
N VAL A 79 4.52 12.85 -10.98
CA VAL A 79 4.20 11.44 -10.76
C VAL A 79 2.74 11.32 -10.31
N HIS A 80 1.91 10.66 -11.12
CA HIS A 80 0.54 10.32 -10.74
C HIS A 80 0.49 8.90 -10.17
N ILE A 81 0.18 8.77 -8.87
CA ILE A 81 0.00 7.48 -8.20
C ILE A 81 -1.51 7.22 -8.06
N PRO A 82 -2.06 6.18 -8.70
CA PRO A 82 -3.47 5.86 -8.59
C PRO A 82 -3.88 5.55 -7.15
N SER A 83 -5.11 5.91 -6.78
CA SER A 83 -5.67 5.60 -5.46
C SER A 83 -5.66 4.09 -5.20
N GLY A 84 -5.36 3.69 -3.96
CA GLY A 84 -5.28 2.28 -3.55
C GLY A 84 -3.97 1.57 -3.94
N SER A 85 -3.03 2.27 -4.58
CA SER A 85 -1.70 1.74 -4.86
C SER A 85 -0.88 1.59 -3.57
N LYS A 86 -0.12 0.50 -3.47
CA LYS A 86 0.84 0.32 -2.38
C LYS A 86 2.13 1.08 -2.69
N VAL A 87 2.60 1.88 -1.74
CA VAL A 87 3.92 2.55 -1.82
C VAL A 87 4.93 1.74 -1.02
N MET A 88 6.08 1.46 -1.62
CA MET A 88 7.16 0.66 -1.01
C MET A 88 8.49 1.37 -1.14
N CYS A 89 9.41 1.05 -0.22
CA CYS A 89 10.77 1.55 -0.22
C CYS A 89 11.72 0.36 -0.27
N PHE A 90 12.58 0.29 -1.29
CA PHE A 90 13.56 -0.78 -1.46
C PHE A 90 14.96 -0.32 -1.09
N HIS A 91 15.72 -1.17 -0.42
CA HIS A 91 17.15 -0.94 -0.24
C HIS A 91 17.86 -1.04 -1.58
N ASN A 92 18.67 -0.04 -1.90
CA ASN A 92 19.50 -0.05 -3.09
C ASN A 92 20.88 -0.61 -2.71
N GLN A 93 21.23 -1.76 -3.29
CA GLN A 93 22.57 -2.34 -3.15
C GLN A 93 23.43 -1.84 -4.30
N SER A 94 23.90 -0.59 -4.19
CA SER A 94 24.84 -0.01 -5.15
C SER A 94 26.22 0.10 -4.52
N GLU A 95 27.26 -0.18 -5.31
CA GLU A 95 28.66 0.05 -4.92
C GLU A 95 29.07 1.54 -5.03
N ASN A 96 28.20 2.37 -5.62
CA ASN A 96 28.44 3.81 -5.74
C ASN A 96 27.94 4.55 -4.49
N GLU A 97 28.86 5.15 -3.74
CA GLU A 97 28.54 5.93 -2.53
C GLU A 97 27.62 7.13 -2.79
N ARG A 98 27.55 7.63 -4.03
CA ARG A 98 26.66 8.72 -4.42
C ARG A 98 25.29 8.24 -4.88
N ALA A 99 25.08 6.93 -5.01
CA ALA A 99 23.78 6.37 -5.35
C ALA A 99 22.81 6.57 -4.18
N PRO A 100 21.49 6.66 -4.47
CA PRO A 100 20.49 6.71 -3.42
C PRO A 100 20.53 5.42 -2.60
N SER A 101 20.40 5.54 -1.29
CA SER A 101 20.39 4.40 -0.35
C SER A 101 19.09 3.59 -0.46
N LEU A 102 17.98 4.26 -0.74
CA LEU A 102 16.68 3.64 -0.93
C LEU A 102 16.03 4.07 -2.25
N ASN A 103 15.14 3.24 -2.79
CA ASN A 103 14.31 3.57 -3.94
C ASN A 103 12.84 3.54 -3.53
N LEU A 104 12.16 4.66 -3.68
CA LEU A 104 10.72 4.78 -3.45
C LEU A 104 9.98 4.36 -4.72
N VAL A 105 9.04 3.43 -4.58
CA VAL A 105 8.25 2.89 -5.69
C VAL A 105 6.77 2.83 -5.31
N TRP A 106 5.90 2.80 -6.31
CA TRP A 106 4.51 2.37 -6.14
C TRP A 106 4.23 1.11 -6.95
N VAL A 107 3.27 0.31 -6.46
CA VAL A 107 2.96 -1.01 -7.01
C VAL A 107 1.63 -0.97 -7.75
N SER A 108 1.67 -1.38 -9.02
CA SER A 108 0.52 -1.81 -9.81
C SER A 108 0.56 -3.32 -10.04
N TYR A 109 -0.48 -3.88 -10.65
CA TYR A 109 -0.57 -5.30 -11.01
C TYR A 109 -0.82 -5.40 -12.52
N GLU A 110 -0.25 -6.41 -13.18
CA GLU A 110 -0.62 -6.74 -14.58
C GLU A 110 -2.13 -6.98 -14.68
N ALA A 111 -2.73 -6.45 -15.76
CA ALA A 111 -4.16 -6.59 -16.05
C ALA A 111 -4.52 -8.01 -16.50
#